data_AF-A0A8J8NGK0-F1
#
_entry.id   AF-A0A8J8NGK0-F1
#
_cell.length_a   1.000
_cell.length_b   1.000
_cell.length_c   1.000
_cell.angle_alpha   90.00
_cell.angle_beta   90.00
_cell.angle_gamma   90.00
#
_symmetry.space_group_name_H-M   'P 1'
#
loop_
_entity.id
_entity.type
_entity.pdbx_description
1 polymer ?
#
loop_
_entity_poly.entity_id
_entity_poly.type
_entity_poly.pdbx_seq_one_letter_code
_entity_poly.pdbx_strand_id
1 'polypeptide(L)'
;MPIFAAVFFHWYFGRFEEEEFVQRFGSLYLNLKPDKKSALHHTVLYFVRRLLFALSIVLLDTAPYLQFVLFTLSSLCLLCFQLSVKPMDDGISQALEIFNEFTILSVGVFTFPYSCDYFDESSSEGNQVAGWVLSGLVLLNVAVNQIAMVATVVWKLIQFVRRKLCRGQVQKGVDTDIVTQDDNKFMKTGLIGVIQHEIPSRALPLDISEKQVKKQLRDVDFDNALMRRPDLAPQRKIYGVKQRLGVIPQQLLLKVQRLESMRKFQVEEIEEQVYSYGQEESSQKQQSEEINESSREREELGMYEGDPITRGGQSPPPRQNIWA
;
A
#
# COMPACT_ATOMS: atom_id res chain seq x y z
N MET A 1 0.68 -23.71 10.47
CA MET A 1 0.64 -22.31 9.97
C MET A 1 -0.44 -21.43 10.63
N PRO A 2 -1.75 -21.74 10.62
CA PRO A 2 -2.78 -20.88 11.27
C PRO A 2 -2.60 -20.73 12.77
N ILE A 3 -2.26 -21.82 13.47
CA ILE A 3 -2.00 -21.81 14.93
C ILE A 3 -0.80 -20.92 15.23
N PHE A 4 0.26 -21.03 14.42
CA PHE A 4 1.42 -20.15 14.54
C PHE A 4 1.04 -18.69 14.33
N ALA A 5 0.25 -18.36 13.30
CA ALA A 5 -0.23 -17.00 13.07
C ALA A 5 -1.08 -16.50 14.24
N ALA A 6 -2.00 -17.31 14.77
CA ALA A 6 -2.84 -16.93 15.92
C ALA A 6 -2.02 -16.70 17.20
N VAL A 7 -1.08 -17.60 17.50
CA VAL A 7 -0.18 -17.48 18.67
C VAL A 7 0.75 -16.27 18.50
N PHE A 8 1.33 -16.10 17.31
CA PHE A 8 2.16 -14.96 16.96
C PHE A 8 1.39 -13.66 17.18
N PHE A 9 0.18 -13.55 16.62
CA PHE A 9 -0.63 -12.35 16.77
C PHE A 9 -1.10 -12.10 18.20
N HIS A 10 -1.39 -13.14 18.97
CA HIS A 10 -1.74 -12.98 20.38
C HIS A 10 -0.56 -12.46 21.21
N TRP A 11 0.65 -12.95 20.93
CA TRP A 11 1.84 -12.59 21.69
C TRP A 11 2.41 -11.21 21.32
N TYR A 12 2.38 -10.86 20.04
CA TYR A 12 2.96 -9.60 19.52
C TYR A 12 1.95 -8.44 19.46
N PHE A 13 0.71 -8.63 19.95
CA PHE A 13 -0.34 -7.59 19.84
C PHE A 13 0.04 -6.24 20.45
N GLY A 14 0.86 -6.23 21.50
CA GLY A 14 1.30 -5.01 22.16
C GLY A 14 2.40 -4.24 21.44
N ARG A 15 3.04 -4.81 20.41
CA ARG A 15 4.25 -4.25 19.77
C ARG A 15 4.03 -3.70 18.36
N PHE A 16 2.77 -3.61 17.91
CA PHE A 16 2.48 -3.14 16.54
C PHE A 16 2.83 -1.68 16.29
N GLU A 17 3.01 -0.87 17.33
CA GLU A 17 3.42 0.53 17.21
C GLU A 17 4.95 0.70 17.11
N GLU A 18 5.74 -0.36 17.34
CA GLU A 18 7.20 -0.30 17.27
C GLU A 18 7.65 -0.27 15.79
N GLU A 19 8.42 0.76 15.39
CA GLU A 19 8.93 0.92 14.01
C GLU A 19 9.74 -0.30 13.54
N GLU A 20 10.56 -0.89 14.42
CA GLU A 20 11.32 -2.11 14.12
C GLU A 20 10.40 -3.30 13.79
N PHE A 21 9.27 -3.40 14.48
CA PHE A 21 8.29 -4.46 14.22
C PHE A 21 7.61 -4.22 12.87
N VAL A 22 7.30 -2.96 12.55
CA VAL A 22 6.74 -2.54 11.25
C VAL A 22 7.67 -2.81 10.10
N GLN A 23 8.98 -2.56 10.24
CA GLN A 23 9.94 -2.89 9.19
C GLN A 23 10.04 -4.39 8.94
N ARG A 24 10.00 -5.23 9.98
CA ARG A 24 10.15 -6.69 9.85
C ARG A 24 8.89 -7.41 9.38
N PHE A 25 7.73 -6.99 9.88
CA PHE A 25 6.47 -7.70 9.67
C PHE A 25 5.42 -6.88 8.91
N GLY A 26 5.75 -5.65 8.48
CA GLY A 26 4.83 -4.74 7.80
C GLY A 26 4.18 -5.32 6.54
N SER A 27 4.88 -6.23 5.85
CA SER A 27 4.33 -6.95 4.70
C SER A 27 3.15 -7.87 5.05
N LEU A 28 3.11 -8.41 6.27
CA LEU A 28 2.08 -9.35 6.72
C LEU A 28 0.72 -8.65 6.96
N TYR A 29 0.75 -7.35 7.29
CA TYR A 29 -0.44 -6.53 7.52
C TYR A 29 -0.53 -5.35 6.57
N LEU A 30 0.14 -5.44 5.42
CA LEU A 30 0.03 -4.45 4.36
C LEU A 30 -1.44 -4.32 3.95
N ASN A 31 -1.98 -3.09 3.99
CA ASN A 31 -3.39 -2.72 3.73
C ASN A 31 -4.41 -3.00 4.86
N LEU A 32 -3.99 -3.52 6.02
CA LEU A 32 -4.86 -3.64 7.20
C LEU A 32 -4.79 -2.36 8.05
N LYS A 33 -5.92 -1.96 8.65
CA LYS A 33 -5.95 -0.87 9.64
C LYS A 33 -5.29 -1.33 10.95
N PRO A 34 -4.10 -0.82 11.33
CA PRO A 34 -3.42 -1.24 12.56
C PRO A 34 -4.22 -0.86 13.83
N ASP A 35 -5.01 0.21 13.74
CA ASP A 35 -5.77 0.76 14.87
C ASP A 35 -6.86 -0.18 15.41
N LYS A 36 -7.26 -1.20 14.63
CA LYS A 36 -8.37 -2.07 14.99
C LYS A 36 -7.91 -3.49 15.20
N LYS A 37 -8.10 -4.02 16.42
CA LYS A 37 -7.94 -5.46 16.74
C LYS A 37 -8.69 -6.35 15.74
N SER A 38 -9.78 -5.86 15.17
CA SER A 38 -10.61 -6.58 14.21
C SER A 38 -9.90 -6.88 12.88
N ALA A 39 -8.94 -6.07 12.44
CA ALA A 39 -8.18 -6.33 11.22
C ALA A 39 -7.32 -7.60 11.39
N LEU A 40 -6.74 -7.80 12.56
CA LEU A 40 -5.93 -8.97 12.88
C LEU A 40 -6.75 -10.29 12.90
N HIS A 41 -8.01 -10.21 13.34
CA HIS A 41 -8.91 -11.35 13.28
C HIS A 41 -9.21 -11.78 11.84
N HIS A 42 -9.21 -10.84 10.88
CA HIS A 42 -9.38 -11.17 9.46
C HIS A 42 -8.29 -12.13 8.96
N THR A 43 -7.02 -11.80 9.22
CA THR A 43 -5.89 -12.65 8.83
C THR A 43 -5.96 -14.03 9.47
N VAL A 44 -6.29 -14.10 10.76
CA VAL A 44 -6.45 -15.39 11.46
C VAL A 44 -7.60 -16.21 10.87
N LEU A 45 -8.78 -15.60 10.67
CA LEU A 45 -9.94 -16.26 10.09
C LEU A 45 -9.64 -16.79 8.69
N TYR A 46 -8.90 -16.04 7.88
CA TYR A 46 -8.48 -16.45 6.55
C TYR A 46 -7.62 -17.72 6.57
N PHE A 47 -6.63 -17.79 7.47
CA PHE A 47 -5.80 -18.98 7.65
C PHE A 47 -6.57 -20.16 8.26
N VAL A 48 -7.45 -19.90 9.22
CA VAL A 48 -8.31 -20.94 9.82
C VAL A 48 -9.22 -21.56 8.76
N ARG A 49 -9.84 -20.75 7.90
CA ARG A 49 -10.63 -21.25 6.76
C ARG A 49 -9.81 -22.19 5.87
N ARG A 50 -8.60 -21.78 5.48
CA ARG A 50 -7.70 -22.60 4.65
C ARG A 50 -7.36 -23.93 5.33
N LEU A 51 -7.14 -23.92 6.64
CA LEU A 51 -6.90 -25.15 7.40
C LEU A 51 -8.14 -26.03 7.47
N LEU A 52 -9.32 -25.46 7.75
CA LEU A 52 -10.57 -26.20 7.77
C LEU A 52 -10.85 -26.86 6.42
N PHE A 53 -10.55 -26.17 5.32
CA PHE A 53 -10.69 -26.72 3.97
C PHE A 53 -9.68 -27.83 3.68
N ALA A 54 -8.41 -27.66 4.06
CA ALA A 54 -7.41 -28.71 3.90
C ALA A 54 -7.75 -29.96 4.74
N LEU A 55 -8.21 -29.76 5.97
CA LEU A 55 -8.67 -30.84 6.84
C LEU A 55 -9.94 -31.51 6.30
N SER A 56 -10.87 -30.75 5.73
CA SER A 56 -12.08 -31.34 5.15
C SER A 56 -11.74 -32.21 3.94
N ILE A 57 -10.80 -31.81 3.09
CA ILE A 57 -10.33 -32.66 1.97
C ILE A 57 -9.75 -33.99 2.47
N VAL A 58 -8.90 -33.96 3.49
CA VAL A 58 -8.19 -35.17 3.96
C VAL A 58 -9.09 -36.08 4.79
N LEU A 59 -9.94 -35.50 5.64
CA LEU A 59 -10.73 -36.27 6.62
C LEU A 59 -12.13 -36.66 6.09
N LEU A 60 -12.68 -35.93 5.12
CA LEU A 60 -14.05 -36.13 4.62
C LEU A 60 -14.09 -36.63 3.17
N ASP A 61 -13.05 -37.35 2.73
CA ASP A 61 -12.98 -37.95 1.38
C ASP A 61 -14.21 -38.82 1.07
N THR A 62 -14.75 -39.51 2.08
CA THR A 62 -15.96 -40.34 1.95
C THR A 62 -17.28 -39.57 1.97
N ALA A 63 -17.25 -38.27 2.29
CA ALA A 63 -18.44 -37.44 2.51
C ALA A 63 -18.30 -36.07 1.80
N PRO A 64 -18.30 -36.03 0.46
CA PRO A 64 -18.08 -34.80 -0.32
C PRO A 64 -19.15 -33.73 -0.04
N TYR A 65 -20.38 -34.14 0.30
CA TYR A 65 -21.44 -33.22 0.72
C TYR A 65 -21.06 -32.43 1.98
N LEU A 66 -20.48 -33.09 2.99
CA LEU A 66 -20.10 -32.41 4.23
C LEU A 66 -18.91 -31.46 3.99
N GLN A 67 -17.96 -31.89 3.14
CA GLN A 67 -16.86 -31.03 2.69
C GLN A 67 -17.38 -29.75 2.04
N PHE A 68 -18.38 -29.88 1.16
CA PHE A 68 -19.02 -28.75 0.48
C PHE A 68 -19.74 -27.80 1.45
N VAL A 69 -20.54 -28.35 2.38
CA VAL A 69 -21.28 -27.56 3.38
C VAL A 69 -20.31 -26.78 4.27
N LEU A 70 -19.24 -27.42 4.75
CA LEU A 70 -18.22 -26.77 5.57
C LEU A 70 -17.50 -25.65 4.78
N PHE A 71 -17.13 -25.92 3.52
CA PHE A 71 -16.51 -24.92 2.65
C PHE A 71 -17.44 -23.70 2.46
N THR A 72 -18.70 -23.94 2.12
CA THR A 72 -19.69 -22.88 1.84
C THR A 72 -20.00 -22.06 3.09
N LEU A 73 -20.23 -22.71 4.24
CA LEU A 73 -20.48 -22.02 5.51
C LEU A 73 -19.27 -21.20 5.95
N SER A 74 -18.05 -21.73 5.81
CA SER A 74 -16.83 -21.00 6.18
C SER A 74 -16.59 -19.77 5.30
N SER A 75 -16.83 -19.88 3.99
CA SER A 75 -16.73 -18.76 3.05
C SER A 75 -17.83 -17.72 3.28
N LEU A 76 -19.06 -18.16 3.55
CA LEU A 76 -20.17 -17.25 3.90
C LEU A 76 -19.89 -16.49 5.20
N CYS A 77 -19.38 -17.18 6.22
CA CYS A 77 -18.99 -16.55 7.49
C CYS A 77 -17.93 -15.46 7.28
N LEU A 78 -16.90 -15.75 6.46
CA LEU A 78 -15.85 -14.78 6.15
C LEU A 78 -16.39 -13.60 5.34
N LEU A 79 -17.27 -13.83 4.37
CA LEU A 79 -17.94 -12.77 3.61
C LEU A 79 -18.77 -11.85 4.53
N CYS A 80 -19.58 -12.42 5.41
CA CYS A 80 -20.36 -11.68 6.41
C CYS A 80 -19.45 -10.85 7.33
N PHE A 81 -18.31 -11.42 7.74
CA PHE A 81 -17.30 -10.72 8.53
C PHE A 81 -16.72 -9.52 7.75
N GLN A 82 -16.33 -9.71 6.49
CA GLN A 82 -15.79 -8.63 5.65
C GLN A 82 -16.79 -7.48 5.44
N LEU A 83 -18.07 -7.80 5.20
CA LEU A 83 -19.13 -6.81 5.03
C LEU A 83 -19.38 -6.00 6.31
N SER A 84 -19.30 -6.66 7.48
CA SER A 84 -19.61 -6.04 8.77
C SER A 84 -18.46 -5.22 9.33
N VAL A 85 -17.23 -5.76 9.29
CA VAL A 85 -16.07 -5.18 9.97
C VAL A 85 -15.28 -4.23 9.09
N LYS A 86 -15.26 -4.47 7.77
CA LYS A 86 -14.48 -3.71 6.77
C LYS A 86 -13.01 -3.50 7.21
N PRO A 87 -12.22 -4.58 7.30
CA PRO A 87 -10.88 -4.55 7.89
C PRO A 87 -9.84 -3.77 7.08
N MET A 88 -10.06 -3.55 5.78
CA MET A 88 -9.08 -2.90 4.89
C MET A 88 -9.10 -1.37 5.02
N ASP A 89 -7.92 -0.76 4.82
CA ASP A 89 -7.78 0.71 4.86
C ASP A 89 -8.42 1.40 3.66
N ASP A 90 -8.11 0.89 2.47
CA ASP A 90 -8.63 1.42 1.21
C ASP A 90 -9.98 0.79 0.84
N GLY A 91 -10.89 1.62 0.33
CA GLY A 91 -12.20 1.20 -0.14
C GLY A 91 -12.11 0.30 -1.38
N ILE A 92 -11.10 0.52 -2.24
CA ILE A 92 -10.87 -0.32 -3.43
C ILE A 92 -10.39 -1.71 -2.99
N SER A 93 -9.38 -1.78 -2.11
CA SER A 93 -8.92 -3.06 -1.55
C SER A 93 -10.04 -3.81 -0.83
N GLN A 94 -10.88 -3.11 -0.07
CA GLN A 94 -12.05 -3.71 0.58
C GLN A 94 -13.04 -4.30 -0.43
N ALA A 95 -13.31 -3.60 -1.54
CA ALA A 95 -14.22 -4.06 -2.58
C ALA A 95 -13.66 -5.28 -3.32
N LEU A 96 -12.35 -5.30 -3.60
CA LEU A 96 -11.67 -6.44 -4.23
C LEU A 96 -11.73 -7.69 -3.34
N GLU A 97 -11.50 -7.55 -2.04
CA GLU A 97 -11.62 -8.68 -1.11
C GLU A 97 -13.04 -9.23 -1.05
N ILE A 98 -14.05 -8.36 -0.97
CA ILE A 98 -15.46 -8.79 -1.00
C ILE A 98 -15.78 -9.50 -2.32
N PHE A 99 -15.30 -8.96 -3.45
CA PHE A 99 -15.47 -9.57 -4.76
C PHE A 99 -14.80 -10.95 -4.85
N ASN A 100 -13.60 -11.09 -4.31
CA ASN A 100 -12.88 -12.37 -4.27
C ASN A 100 -13.64 -13.40 -3.45
N GLU A 101 -14.10 -13.04 -2.25
CA GLU A 101 -14.88 -13.94 -1.40
C GLU A 101 -16.23 -14.32 -2.03
N PHE A 102 -16.91 -13.35 -2.65
CA PHE A 102 -18.14 -13.59 -3.39
C PHE A 102 -17.92 -14.55 -4.58
N THR A 103 -16.81 -14.40 -5.30
CA THR A 103 -16.48 -15.25 -6.44
C THR A 103 -16.16 -16.68 -6.00
N ILE A 104 -15.40 -16.85 -4.91
CA ILE A 104 -15.12 -18.17 -4.30
C ILE A 104 -16.43 -18.84 -3.86
N LEU A 105 -17.34 -18.08 -3.22
CA LEU A 105 -18.66 -18.59 -2.82
C LEU A 105 -19.48 -19.01 -4.06
N SER A 106 -19.46 -18.20 -5.11
CA SER A 106 -20.16 -18.49 -6.37
C SER A 106 -19.62 -19.76 -7.03
N VAL A 107 -18.29 -19.91 -7.11
CA VAL A 107 -17.62 -21.14 -7.57
C VAL A 107 -18.13 -22.34 -6.77
N GLY A 108 -18.17 -22.23 -5.44
CA GLY A 108 -18.73 -23.26 -4.58
C GLY A 108 -20.16 -23.64 -4.99
N VAL A 109 -21.06 -22.68 -5.09
CA VAL A 109 -22.47 -22.93 -5.49
C VAL A 109 -22.56 -23.63 -6.85
N PHE A 110 -21.74 -23.24 -7.84
CA PHE A 110 -21.70 -23.91 -9.14
C PHE A 110 -21.07 -25.31 -9.11
N THR A 111 -20.19 -25.59 -8.14
CA THR A 111 -19.61 -26.93 -7.93
C THR A 111 -20.57 -27.88 -7.20
N PHE A 112 -21.59 -27.36 -6.50
CA PHE A 112 -22.52 -28.18 -5.72
C PHE A 112 -23.21 -29.31 -6.52
N PRO A 113 -23.77 -29.09 -7.74
CA PRO A 113 -24.43 -30.15 -8.49
C PRO A 113 -23.49 -31.31 -8.85
N TYR A 114 -22.20 -31.02 -9.06
CA TYR A 114 -21.17 -32.03 -9.31
C TYR A 114 -20.86 -32.89 -8.08
N SER A 115 -21.09 -32.38 -6.87
CA SER A 115 -20.80 -33.10 -5.63
C SER A 115 -21.94 -34.03 -5.20
N CYS A 116 -23.13 -33.87 -5.77
CA CYS A 116 -24.34 -34.60 -5.40
C CYS A 116 -24.72 -35.68 -6.42
N ASP A 117 -23.83 -36.02 -7.36
CA ASP A 117 -24.12 -36.91 -8.50
C ASP A 117 -25.44 -36.56 -9.21
N TYR A 118 -25.79 -35.26 -9.24
CA TYR A 118 -27.09 -34.81 -9.74
C TYR A 118 -27.18 -34.95 -11.27
N PHE A 119 -26.03 -34.90 -11.94
CA PHE A 119 -25.93 -35.12 -13.38
C PHE A 119 -25.80 -36.61 -13.64
N ASP A 120 -26.93 -37.22 -13.99
CA ASP A 120 -26.96 -38.57 -14.52
C ASP A 120 -26.11 -38.64 -15.81
N GLU A 121 -25.41 -39.76 -16.03
CA GLU A 121 -24.40 -39.92 -17.09
C GLU A 121 -24.95 -39.62 -18.50
N SER A 122 -26.28 -39.70 -18.64
CA SER A 122 -27.03 -39.36 -19.86
C SER A 122 -27.06 -37.88 -20.22
N SER A 123 -26.74 -36.96 -19.30
CA SER A 123 -26.80 -35.50 -19.50
C SER A 123 -25.43 -34.85 -19.72
N SER A 124 -24.65 -35.41 -20.65
CA SER A 124 -23.32 -34.92 -21.05
C SER A 124 -23.27 -33.41 -21.39
N GLU A 125 -24.32 -32.87 -22.00
CA GLU A 125 -24.39 -31.45 -22.38
C GLU A 125 -24.40 -30.50 -21.16
N GLY A 126 -25.11 -30.87 -20.09
CA GLY A 126 -25.22 -30.05 -18.88
C GLY A 126 -23.87 -29.90 -18.16
N ASN A 127 -23.13 -31.00 -18.07
CA ASN A 127 -21.80 -31.03 -17.47
C ASN A 127 -20.81 -30.14 -18.22
N GLN A 128 -20.88 -30.11 -19.55
CA GLN A 128 -19.99 -29.29 -20.37
C GLN A 128 -20.25 -27.80 -20.16
N VAL A 129 -21.52 -27.37 -20.18
CA VAL A 129 -21.90 -25.96 -19.98
C VAL A 129 -21.48 -25.47 -18.60
N ALA A 130 -21.76 -26.25 -17.55
CA ALA A 130 -21.37 -25.88 -16.19
C ALA A 130 -19.84 -25.81 -16.02
N GLY A 131 -19.08 -26.66 -16.72
CA GLY A 131 -17.61 -26.61 -16.73
C GLY A 131 -17.07 -25.34 -17.40
N TRP A 132 -17.67 -24.91 -18.51
CA TRP A 132 -17.33 -23.64 -19.17
C TRP A 132 -17.67 -22.43 -18.30
N VAL A 133 -18.83 -22.43 -17.64
CA VAL A 133 -19.23 -21.37 -16.70
C VAL A 133 -18.26 -21.28 -15.53
N LEU A 134 -17.90 -22.42 -14.92
CA LEU A 134 -16.94 -22.48 -13.82
C LEU A 134 -15.56 -21.95 -14.22
N SER A 135 -15.07 -22.39 -15.39
CA SER A 135 -13.78 -21.94 -15.94
C SER A 135 -13.79 -20.44 -16.24
N GLY A 136 -14.88 -19.94 -16.82
CA GLY A 136 -15.07 -18.50 -17.08
C GLY A 136 -15.10 -17.68 -15.80
N LEU A 137 -15.74 -18.18 -14.74
CA LEU A 137 -15.80 -17.51 -13.44
C LEU A 137 -14.42 -17.43 -12.78
N VAL A 138 -13.63 -18.51 -12.84
CA VAL A 138 -12.25 -18.52 -12.33
C VAL A 138 -11.36 -17.58 -13.15
N LEU A 139 -11.46 -17.60 -14.48
CA LEU A 139 -10.72 -16.68 -15.36
C LEU A 139 -11.07 -15.21 -15.08
N LEU A 140 -12.35 -14.91 -14.88
CA LEU A 140 -12.81 -13.57 -14.51
C LEU A 140 -12.19 -13.12 -13.19
N ASN A 141 -12.15 -13.99 -12.18
CA ASN A 141 -11.54 -13.71 -10.88
C ASN A 141 -10.04 -13.34 -11.02
N VAL A 142 -9.30 -14.18 -11.74
CA VAL A 142 -7.88 -13.94 -12.00
C VAL A 142 -7.67 -12.65 -12.79
N ALA A 143 -8.48 -12.39 -13.81
CA ALA A 143 -8.39 -11.18 -14.63
C ALA A 143 -8.65 -9.91 -13.80
N VAL A 144 -9.69 -9.88 -12.96
CA VAL A 144 -9.99 -8.74 -12.09
C VAL A 144 -8.84 -8.46 -11.12
N ASN A 145 -8.31 -9.51 -10.48
CA ASN A 145 -7.16 -9.37 -9.58
C ASN A 145 -5.90 -8.87 -10.30
N GLN A 146 -5.62 -9.38 -11.50
CA GLN A 146 -4.48 -8.96 -12.30
C GLN A 146 -4.62 -7.50 -12.75
N ILE A 147 -5.80 -7.09 -13.22
CA ILE A 147 -6.08 -5.71 -13.62
C ILE A 147 -5.92 -4.77 -12.43
N ALA A 148 -6.44 -5.15 -11.26
CA ALA A 148 -6.30 -4.34 -10.05
C ALA A 148 -4.82 -4.12 -9.68
N MET A 149 -4.02 -5.19 -9.67
CA MET A 149 -2.58 -5.11 -9.39
C MET A 149 -1.87 -4.19 -10.39
N VAL A 150 -2.08 -4.41 -11.70
CA VAL A 150 -1.47 -3.58 -12.76
C VAL A 150 -1.87 -2.12 -12.60
N ALA A 151 -3.15 -1.85 -12.32
CA ALA A 151 -3.64 -0.50 -12.17
C ALA A 151 -2.97 0.21 -10.97
N THR A 152 -2.81 -0.46 -9.82
CA THR A 152 -2.09 0.13 -8.66
C THR A 152 -0.64 0.48 -8.99
N VAL A 153 0.06 -0.37 -9.74
CA VAL A 153 1.44 -0.12 -10.19
C VAL A 153 1.50 1.08 -11.13
N VAL A 154 0.59 1.14 -12.11
CA VAL A 154 0.50 2.26 -13.06
C VAL A 154 0.20 3.58 -12.31
N TRP A 155 -0.70 3.58 -11.34
CA TRP A 155 -0.98 4.76 -10.53
C TRP A 155 0.25 5.23 -9.74
N LYS A 156 0.98 4.31 -9.10
CA LYS A 156 2.21 4.65 -8.38
C LYS A 156 3.28 5.20 -9.33
N LEU A 157 3.42 4.62 -10.52
CA LEU A 157 4.36 5.09 -11.54
C LEU A 157 4.00 6.50 -12.04
N ILE A 158 2.72 6.76 -12.34
CA ILE A 158 2.24 8.10 -12.72
C ILE A 158 2.51 9.12 -11.61
N GLN A 159 2.24 8.76 -10.35
CA GLN A 159 2.54 9.65 -9.22
C GLN A 159 4.03 9.92 -9.08
N PHE A 160 4.87 8.91 -9.23
CA PHE A 160 6.33 9.04 -9.19
C PHE A 160 6.85 10.00 -10.28
N VAL A 161 6.39 9.82 -11.53
CA VAL A 161 6.76 10.69 -12.66
C VAL A 161 6.31 12.13 -12.42
N ARG A 162 5.07 12.34 -11.93
CA ARG A 162 4.57 13.69 -11.61
C ARG A 162 5.40 14.37 -10.52
N ARG A 163 5.79 13.63 -9.47
CA ARG A 163 6.66 14.16 -8.40
C ARG A 163 8.04 14.57 -8.94
N LYS A 164 8.64 13.77 -9.82
CA LYS A 164 9.94 14.09 -10.44
C LYS A 164 9.85 15.32 -11.35
N LEU A 165 8.81 15.44 -12.17
CA LEU A 165 8.61 16.61 -13.04
C LEU A 165 8.40 17.91 -12.26
N CYS A 166 7.64 17.89 -11.16
CA CYS A 166 7.42 19.08 -10.33
C CYS A 166 8.67 19.51 -9.54
N ARG A 167 9.51 18.57 -9.08
CA ARG A 167 10.77 18.90 -8.39
C ARG A 167 11.73 19.70 -9.28
N GLY A 168 11.75 19.43 -10.58
CA GLY A 168 12.60 20.16 -11.54
C GLY A 168 12.24 21.65 -11.72
N GLN A 169 11.01 22.07 -11.36
CA GLN A 169 10.61 23.48 -11.46
C GLN A 169 10.90 24.28 -10.20
N VAL A 170 10.82 23.68 -9.01
CA VAL A 170 11.10 24.38 -7.74
C VAL A 170 12.58 24.72 -7.61
N GLN A 171 13.47 23.85 -8.12
CA GLN A 171 14.91 24.06 -7.99
C GLN A 171 15.44 25.17 -8.92
N LYS A 172 14.78 25.42 -10.06
CA LYS A 172 15.13 26.53 -10.96
C LYS A 172 14.72 27.92 -10.44
N GLY A 173 13.84 27.99 -9.44
CA GLY A 173 13.41 29.25 -8.83
C GLY A 173 14.34 29.75 -7.71
N VAL A 174 15.17 28.90 -7.11
CA VAL A 174 15.98 29.26 -5.93
C VAL A 174 17.37 29.80 -6.32
N ASP A 175 17.93 29.39 -7.47
CA ASP A 175 19.25 29.85 -7.91
C ASP A 175 19.24 31.25 -8.57
N THR A 176 18.08 31.80 -8.91
CA THR A 176 17.99 33.11 -9.59
C THR A 176 17.82 34.30 -8.64
N ASP A 177 17.50 34.08 -7.36
CA ASP A 177 17.30 35.15 -6.37
C ASP A 177 18.48 35.35 -5.40
N ILE A 178 19.57 34.56 -5.51
CA ILE A 178 20.79 34.72 -4.67
C ILE A 178 21.85 35.63 -5.34
N VAL A 179 21.68 36.02 -6.60
CA VAL A 179 22.58 36.96 -7.29
C VAL A 179 21.87 38.28 -7.55
N THR A 180 21.71 39.06 -6.48
CA THR A 180 21.64 40.54 -6.37
C THR A 180 20.65 40.94 -5.27
N GLN A 181 20.97 40.65 -4.00
CA GLN A 181 20.34 41.37 -2.90
C GLN A 181 21.41 41.91 -1.96
N ASP A 182 21.81 43.14 -2.32
CA ASP A 182 22.53 44.15 -1.57
C ASP A 182 22.19 44.12 -0.05
N ASP A 183 23.24 43.98 0.75
CA ASP A 183 23.25 43.55 2.17
C ASP A 183 22.61 44.51 3.21
N ASN A 184 21.83 45.54 2.84
CA ASN A 184 21.57 46.64 3.79
C ASN A 184 20.13 47.14 4.00
N LYS A 185 19.06 46.43 3.60
CA LYS A 185 17.70 46.99 3.83
C LYS A 185 16.55 46.09 4.27
N PHE A 186 16.71 44.76 4.34
CA PHE A 186 15.54 43.87 4.49
C PHE A 186 15.27 43.30 5.90
N MET A 187 16.02 43.71 6.92
CA MET A 187 15.81 43.24 8.31
C MET A 187 14.58 43.84 9.02
N LYS A 188 13.82 44.77 8.40
CA LYS A 188 12.71 45.46 9.08
C LYS A 188 11.29 45.14 8.61
N THR A 189 11.11 44.44 7.50
CA THR A 189 9.75 44.29 6.90
C THR A 189 9.27 42.85 6.73
N GLY A 190 10.14 41.85 6.95
CA GLY A 190 9.84 40.45 6.64
C GLY A 190 9.05 39.66 7.69
N LEU A 191 8.79 40.21 8.89
CA LEU A 191 8.12 39.43 9.96
C LEU A 191 6.58 39.53 9.94
N ILE A 192 5.99 40.40 9.11
CA ILE A 192 4.53 40.65 9.11
C ILE A 192 3.81 39.96 7.94
N GLY A 193 4.51 39.58 6.86
CA GLY A 193 3.89 39.05 5.64
C GLY A 193 3.59 37.53 5.61
N VAL A 194 4.15 36.74 6.53
CA VAL A 194 4.16 35.27 6.41
C VAL A 194 2.92 34.58 7.02
N ILE A 195 1.98 35.34 7.59
CA ILE A 195 0.77 34.76 8.22
C ILE A 195 -0.45 34.72 7.27
N GLN A 196 -0.40 35.30 6.08
CA GLN A 196 -1.63 35.54 5.30
C GLN A 196 -1.86 34.69 4.04
N HIS A 197 -1.00 33.75 3.70
CA HIS A 197 -1.17 32.98 2.47
C HIS A 197 -0.82 31.51 2.65
N GLU A 198 -1.75 30.74 3.22
CA GLU A 198 -2.06 29.35 2.81
C GLU A 198 -3.16 28.73 3.71
N ILE A 199 -4.41 29.03 3.37
CA ILE A 199 -5.55 28.16 3.68
C ILE A 199 -6.21 27.82 2.34
N PRO A 200 -6.08 26.58 1.82
CA PRO A 200 -6.81 26.19 0.63
C PRO A 200 -8.30 26.02 0.98
N SER A 201 -9.10 26.95 0.46
CA SER A 201 -10.56 26.89 0.48
C SER A 201 -11.06 25.68 -0.29
N ARG A 202 -11.43 24.60 0.39
CA ARG A 202 -12.50 23.70 -0.06
C ARG A 202 -13.12 22.90 1.10
N ALA A 203 -14.40 23.22 1.33
CA ALA A 203 -15.45 22.48 2.02
C ALA A 203 -15.47 22.44 3.56
N LEU A 204 -16.01 23.50 4.16
CA LEU A 204 -16.95 23.42 5.29
C LEU A 204 -17.88 24.65 5.23
N PRO A 205 -19.22 24.49 5.27
CA PRO A 205 -20.15 25.60 5.24
C PRO A 205 -20.31 26.14 6.66
N LEU A 206 -19.48 27.12 7.03
CA LEU A 206 -19.77 28.02 8.13
C LEU A 206 -19.71 29.43 7.56
N ASP A 207 -20.90 29.96 7.28
CA ASP A 207 -21.17 31.32 6.83
C ASP A 207 -20.87 32.31 7.96
N ILE A 208 -19.59 32.43 8.32
CA ILE A 208 -19.10 33.52 9.14
C ILE A 208 -18.61 34.55 8.15
N SER A 209 -19.46 35.55 7.91
CA SER A 209 -19.18 36.68 7.03
C SER A 209 -17.78 37.22 7.29
N GLU A 210 -16.91 37.15 6.28
CA GLU A 210 -15.54 37.67 6.30
C GLU A 210 -15.46 39.13 6.81
N LYS A 211 -16.57 39.87 6.69
CA LYS A 211 -16.75 41.22 7.21
C LYS A 211 -16.75 41.29 8.74
N GLN A 212 -17.27 40.30 9.46
CA GLN A 212 -17.26 40.24 10.93
C GLN A 212 -15.86 39.99 11.48
N VAL A 213 -15.09 39.09 10.85
CA VAL A 213 -13.70 38.80 11.25
C VAL A 213 -12.81 40.02 10.99
N LYS A 214 -12.95 40.68 9.83
CA LYS A 214 -12.22 41.93 9.51
C LYS A 214 -12.66 43.14 10.34
N LYS A 215 -13.81 43.08 11.03
CA LYS A 215 -14.24 44.12 11.97
C LYS A 215 -13.62 43.88 13.35
N GLN A 216 -13.66 42.64 13.85
CA GLN A 216 -13.03 42.27 15.12
C GLN A 216 -11.50 42.43 15.12
N LEU A 217 -10.82 42.19 13.99
CA LEU A 217 -9.38 42.42 13.87
C LEU A 217 -8.99 43.91 13.76
N ARG A 218 -9.93 44.79 13.37
CA ARG A 218 -9.68 46.23 13.28
C ARG A 218 -9.83 46.95 14.62
N ASP A 219 -10.61 46.38 15.53
CA ASP A 219 -10.82 46.94 16.87
C ASP A 219 -9.68 46.57 17.86
N VAL A 220 -8.71 45.75 17.45
CA VAL A 220 -7.50 45.45 18.24
C VAL A 220 -6.39 46.42 17.85
N ASP A 221 -6.47 47.61 18.44
CA ASP A 221 -5.56 48.73 18.26
C ASP A 221 -4.19 48.44 18.91
N PHE A 222 -3.32 47.74 18.17
CA PHE A 222 -2.00 47.29 18.64
C PHE A 222 -1.01 48.46 18.85
N ASP A 223 -1.23 49.61 18.21
CA ASP A 223 -0.33 50.76 18.25
C ASP A 223 -0.57 51.68 19.45
N ASN A 224 -1.75 51.62 20.08
CA ASN A 224 -2.08 52.44 21.26
C ASN A 224 -1.57 51.86 22.60
N ALA A 225 -1.08 50.61 22.62
CA ALA A 225 -0.63 49.94 23.85
C ALA A 225 0.87 50.14 24.18
N LEU A 226 1.66 50.70 23.25
CA LEU A 226 3.13 50.82 23.38
C LEU A 226 3.64 52.24 23.69
N MET A 227 2.78 53.26 23.70
CA MET A 227 3.18 54.69 23.82
C MET A 227 2.99 55.32 25.22
N ARG A 228 2.78 54.53 26.28
CA ARG A 228 2.76 55.06 27.67
C ARG A 228 3.66 54.22 28.57
N ARG A 229 4.96 54.52 28.65
CA ARG A 229 5.86 54.48 29.84
C ARG A 229 7.32 54.77 29.40
N PRO A 230 7.80 56.02 29.48
CA PRO A 230 9.19 56.38 29.18
C PRO A 230 10.10 56.24 30.41
N ASP A 231 10.13 55.07 31.04
CA ASP A 231 10.86 54.88 32.30
C ASP A 231 10.85 53.41 32.67
N LEU A 232 11.74 52.63 32.05
CA LEU A 232 12.40 51.44 32.60
C LEU A 232 13.15 50.70 31.47
N ALA A 233 14.44 50.97 31.36
CA ALA A 233 15.44 50.10 30.75
C ALA A 233 16.52 49.81 31.82
N PRO A 234 17.33 48.73 31.75
CA PRO A 234 17.31 47.59 30.83
C PRO A 234 17.61 46.26 31.57
N GLN A 235 16.62 45.47 32.00
CA GLN A 235 16.85 44.07 32.38
C GLN A 235 15.58 43.24 32.20
N ARG A 236 15.30 42.79 30.97
CA ARG A 236 14.33 41.71 30.66
C ARG A 236 14.35 41.42 29.16
N LYS A 237 15.31 40.60 28.73
CA LYS A 237 15.22 39.81 27.49
C LYS A 237 15.70 38.43 27.93
N ILE A 238 14.83 37.47 28.25
CA ILE A 238 14.46 36.41 27.31
C ILE A 238 13.18 35.64 27.75
N TYR A 239 12.59 35.92 28.92
CA TYR A 239 11.49 35.09 29.45
C TYR A 239 10.06 35.60 29.21
N GLY A 240 9.86 36.74 28.54
CA GLY A 240 8.54 37.37 28.39
C GLY A 240 7.69 36.93 27.19
N VAL A 241 8.26 36.23 26.20
CA VAL A 241 7.53 35.92 24.93
C VAL A 241 6.71 34.62 25.04
N LYS A 242 6.95 33.77 26.05
CA LYS A 242 6.22 32.49 26.21
C LYS A 242 4.82 32.62 26.85
N GLN A 243 4.44 33.77 27.39
CA GLN A 243 3.18 33.91 28.14
C GLN A 243 2.03 34.62 27.38
N ARG A 244 2.25 35.06 26.14
CA ARG A 244 1.21 35.76 25.35
C ARG A 244 0.91 35.15 23.98
N LEU A 245 1.42 33.96 23.68
CA LEU A 245 0.84 33.10 22.63
C LEU A 245 -0.33 32.36 23.28
N GLY A 246 -1.47 33.04 23.33
CA GLY A 246 -2.74 32.47 23.78
C GLY A 246 -3.04 31.18 23.02
N VAL A 247 -3.40 30.15 23.79
CA VAL A 247 -4.12 28.93 23.39
C VAL A 247 -4.03 28.64 21.89
N ILE A 248 -2.88 28.17 21.42
CA ILE A 248 -2.86 27.43 20.16
C ILE A 248 -3.80 26.25 20.39
N PRO A 249 -4.90 26.11 19.63
CA PRO A 249 -5.83 25.01 19.83
C PRO A 249 -5.02 23.71 19.81
N GLN A 250 -5.17 22.83 20.81
CA GLN A 250 -4.40 21.58 20.88
C GLN A 250 -4.48 20.78 19.57
N GLN A 251 -5.57 20.93 18.81
CA GLN A 251 -5.73 20.34 17.49
C GLN A 251 -4.74 20.84 16.42
N LEU A 252 -4.30 22.09 16.50
CA LEU A 252 -3.28 22.65 15.59
C LEU A 252 -1.90 22.09 15.91
N LEU A 253 -1.56 21.96 17.20
CA LEU A 253 -0.32 21.31 17.62
C LEU A 253 -0.27 19.84 17.18
N LEU A 254 -1.39 19.12 17.33
CA LEU A 254 -1.51 17.72 16.92
C LEU A 254 -1.39 17.56 15.39
N LYS A 255 -1.96 18.51 14.61
CA LYS A 255 -1.81 18.52 13.15
C LYS A 255 -0.37 18.78 12.73
N VAL A 256 0.33 19.71 13.38
CA VAL A 256 1.75 19.98 13.09
C VAL A 256 2.61 18.77 13.42
N GLN A 257 2.40 18.13 14.57
CA GLN A 257 3.11 16.90 14.93
C GLN A 257 2.85 15.76 13.92
N ARG A 258 1.61 15.60 13.45
CA ARG A 258 1.27 14.60 12.42
C ARG A 258 1.90 14.92 11.05
N LEU A 259 2.01 16.20 10.69
CA LEU A 259 2.69 16.62 9.46
C LEU A 259 4.20 16.38 9.55
N GLU A 260 4.81 16.65 10.70
CA GLU A 260 6.23 16.35 10.92
C GLU A 260 6.52 14.84 10.91
N SER A 261 5.66 14.02 11.52
CA SER A 261 5.82 12.56 11.49
C SER A 261 5.69 11.99 10.07
N MET A 262 4.71 12.48 9.27
CA MET A 262 4.59 12.09 7.87
C MET A 262 5.79 12.52 7.03
N ARG A 263 6.37 13.69 7.31
CA ARG A 263 7.57 14.17 6.62
C ARG A 263 8.78 13.29 6.93
N LYS A 264 8.99 12.90 8.19
CA LYS A 264 10.06 11.98 8.57
C LYS A 264 9.90 10.61 7.91
N PHE A 265 8.70 10.04 7.96
CA PHE A 265 8.38 8.77 7.31
C PHE A 265 8.67 8.79 5.80
N GLN A 266 8.31 9.89 5.11
CA GLN A 266 8.61 10.02 3.67
C GLN A 266 10.11 10.16 3.37
N VAL A 267 10.90 10.73 4.29
CA VAL A 267 12.36 10.84 4.10
C VAL A 267 13.00 9.47 4.29
N GLU A 268 12.62 8.73 5.33
CA GLU A 268 13.12 7.38 5.59
C GLU A 268 12.77 6.40 4.47
N GLU A 269 11.52 6.43 3.96
CA GLU A 269 11.11 5.58 2.83
C GLU A 269 11.94 5.88 1.56
N ILE A 270 12.32 7.14 1.34
CA ILE A 270 13.19 7.54 0.22
C ILE A 270 14.63 7.05 0.45
N GLU A 271 15.15 7.15 1.66
CA GLU A 271 16.50 6.68 1.99
C GLU A 271 16.62 5.16 1.85
N GLU A 272 15.60 4.41 2.28
CA GLU A 272 15.55 2.95 2.17
C GLU A 272 15.49 2.50 0.70
N GLN A 273 14.70 3.19 -0.13
CA GLN A 273 14.66 2.94 -1.57
C GLN A 273 15.99 3.24 -2.26
N VAL A 274 16.66 4.35 -1.89
CA VAL A 274 17.97 4.70 -2.44
C VAL A 274 19.01 3.65 -2.04
N TYR A 275 18.96 3.15 -0.80
CA TYR A 275 19.86 2.11 -0.32
C TYR A 275 19.64 0.77 -1.04
N SER A 276 18.38 0.34 -1.20
CA SER A 276 18.03 -0.89 -1.93
C SER A 276 18.52 -0.86 -3.38
N TYR A 277 18.37 0.29 -4.04
CA TYR A 277 18.82 0.46 -5.43
C TYR A 277 20.35 0.38 -5.55
N GLY A 278 21.08 0.88 -4.55
CA GLY A 278 22.54 0.77 -4.50
C GLY A 278 23.05 -0.67 -4.32
N GLN A 279 22.32 -1.51 -3.58
CA GLN A 279 22.68 -2.92 -3.42
C GLN A 279 22.46 -3.75 -4.69
N GLU A 280 21.37 -3.51 -5.41
CA GLU A 280 21.11 -4.20 -6.69
C GLU A 280 22.18 -3.85 -7.74
N GLU A 281 22.58 -2.58 -7.85
CA GLU A 281 23.64 -2.17 -8.77
C GLU A 281 24.99 -2.82 -8.43
N SER A 282 25.28 -2.95 -7.13
CA SER A 282 26.50 -3.61 -6.65
C SER A 282 26.51 -5.11 -6.96
N SER A 283 25.36 -5.77 -6.79
CA SER A 283 25.19 -7.20 -7.08
C SER A 283 25.29 -7.50 -8.58
N GLN A 284 24.72 -6.64 -9.43
CA GLN A 284 24.85 -6.77 -10.88
C GLN A 284 26.29 -6.57 -11.37
N LYS A 285 27.05 -5.65 -10.75
CA LYS A 285 28.48 -5.48 -11.06
C LYS A 285 29.28 -6.73 -10.70
N GLN A 286 29.09 -7.28 -9.51
CA GLN A 286 29.76 -8.52 -9.10
C GLN A 286 29.43 -9.69 -10.04
N GLN A 287 28.16 -9.88 -10.41
CA GLN A 287 27.78 -10.94 -11.33
C GLN A 287 28.39 -10.74 -12.74
N SER A 288 28.51 -9.49 -13.21
CA SER A 288 29.16 -9.19 -14.48
C SER A 288 30.67 -9.43 -14.45
N GLU A 289 31.32 -9.21 -13.30
CA GLU A 289 32.74 -9.50 -13.08
C GLU A 289 32.99 -11.01 -13.05
N GLU A 290 32.15 -11.79 -12.35
CA GLU A 290 32.24 -13.26 -12.33
C GLU A 290 32.05 -13.88 -13.72
N ILE A 291 31.11 -13.37 -14.53
CA ILE A 291 30.90 -13.87 -15.90
C ILE A 291 32.16 -13.61 -16.74
N ASN A 292 32.71 -12.39 -16.67
CA ASN A 292 33.90 -12.02 -17.42
C ASN A 292 35.14 -12.81 -16.98
N GLU A 293 35.27 -13.10 -15.69
CA GLU A 293 36.36 -13.92 -15.15
C GLU A 293 36.23 -15.38 -15.63
N SER A 294 35.02 -15.95 -15.61
CA SER A 294 34.79 -17.31 -16.15
C SER A 294 35.06 -17.40 -17.66
N SER A 295 34.78 -16.33 -18.41
CA SER A 295 35.10 -16.26 -19.84
C SER A 295 36.61 -16.22 -20.09
N ARG A 296 37.36 -15.47 -19.27
CA ARG A 296 38.83 -15.45 -19.34
C ARG A 296 39.44 -16.80 -18.98
N GLU A 297 38.96 -17.46 -17.93
CA GLU A 297 39.42 -18.81 -17.57
C GLU A 297 39.15 -19.83 -18.69
N ARG A 298 38.01 -19.73 -19.38
CA ARG A 298 37.71 -20.60 -20.55
C ARG A 298 38.63 -20.33 -21.73
N GLU A 299 38.99 -19.07 -21.99
CA GLU A 299 39.97 -18.71 -23.02
C GLU A 299 41.39 -19.21 -22.67
N GLU A 300 41.83 -19.08 -21.41
CA GLU A 300 43.15 -19.57 -20.97
C GLU A 300 43.26 -21.10 -21.00
N LEU A 301 42.17 -21.82 -20.76
CA LEU A 301 42.15 -23.29 -20.82
C LEU A 301 42.14 -23.85 -22.26
N GLY A 302 42.14 -22.99 -23.29
CA GLY A 302 42.22 -23.43 -24.69
C GLY A 302 41.04 -24.30 -25.13
N MET A 303 39.92 -24.25 -24.42
CA MET A 303 38.68 -24.96 -24.74
C MET A 303 37.97 -24.24 -25.88
N TYR A 304 38.53 -24.33 -27.10
CA TYR A 304 37.80 -24.00 -28.31
C TYR A 304 36.60 -24.94 -28.42
N GLU A 305 35.40 -24.41 -28.22
CA GLU A 305 34.14 -25.07 -28.57
C GLU A 305 34.22 -25.48 -30.04
N GLY A 306 34.46 -26.77 -30.26
CA GLY A 306 34.48 -27.35 -31.60
C GLY A 306 33.14 -27.14 -32.30
N ASP A 307 33.23 -26.77 -33.57
CA ASP A 307 32.11 -26.44 -34.45
C ASP A 307 30.91 -27.38 -34.26
N PRO A 308 29.67 -26.83 -34.26
CA PRO A 308 28.47 -27.63 -34.08
C PRO A 308 28.34 -28.64 -35.22
N ILE A 309 28.55 -29.91 -34.88
CA ILE A 309 28.34 -31.06 -35.75
C ILE A 309 26.89 -31.02 -36.24
N THR A 310 26.73 -30.82 -37.54
CA THR A 310 25.48 -30.93 -38.31
C THR A 310 24.87 -32.31 -38.12
N ARG A 311 24.00 -32.47 -37.11
CA ARG A 311 23.17 -33.67 -36.96
C ARG A 311 22.11 -33.69 -38.06
N GLY A 312 22.27 -34.66 -38.96
CA GLY A 312 21.37 -34.94 -40.07
C GLY A 312 19.93 -35.17 -39.62
N GLY A 313 19.01 -34.66 -40.43
CA GLY A 313 17.58 -34.73 -40.22
C GLY A 313 17.08 -36.18 -40.19
N GLN A 314 16.42 -36.53 -39.08
CA GLN A 314 15.48 -37.64 -39.03
C GLN A 314 14.08 -37.07 -39.19
N SER A 315 13.42 -37.46 -40.27
CA SER A 315 12.02 -37.18 -40.57
C SER A 315 11.11 -37.80 -39.49
N PRO A 316 10.08 -37.08 -39.02
CA PRO A 316 9.14 -37.62 -38.04
C PRO A 316 8.26 -38.73 -38.65
N PRO A 317 7.91 -39.77 -37.89
CA PRO A 317 7.08 -40.87 -38.37
C PRO A 317 5.60 -40.45 -38.56
N PRO A 318 4.87 -41.10 -39.48
CA PRO A 318 3.49 -40.77 -39.81
C PRO A 318 2.52 -41.14 -38.68
N ARG A 319 1.58 -40.23 -38.38
CA ARG A 319 0.50 -40.43 -37.40
C ARG A 319 -0.48 -41.52 -37.89
N GLN A 320 -0.59 -42.62 -37.15
CA GLN A 320 -1.67 -43.59 -37.31
C GLN A 320 -2.95 -43.04 -36.66
N ASN A 321 -4.00 -42.92 -37.47
CA ASN A 321 -5.36 -42.62 -37.00
C ASN A 321 -5.96 -43.89 -36.41
N ILE A 322 -6.22 -43.88 -35.10
CA ILE A 322 -6.94 -44.92 -34.40
C ILE A 322 -8.32 -44.35 -34.04
N TRP A 323 -9.33 -44.75 -34.81
CA TRP A 323 -10.75 -44.69 -34.41
C TRP A 323 -11.38 -46.01 -34.87
N ALA A 324 -11.74 -46.86 -33.91
CA ALA A 324 -12.61 -48.02 -34.07
C ALA A 324 -13.42 -48.17 -32.77
#